data_AF-A0A914EDA6-F1
#
_entry.id   AF-A0A914EDA6-F1
#
_cell.length_a   1.000
_cell.length_b   1.000
_cell.length_c   1.000
_cell.angle_alpha   90.00
_cell.angle_beta   90.00
_cell.angle_gamma   90.00
#
_symmetry.space_group_name_H-M   'P 1'
#
loop_
_entity.id
_entity.type
_entity.pdbx_description
1 polymer ?
#
loop_
_entity_poly.entity_id
_entity_poly.type
_entity_poly.pdbx_seq_one_letter_code
_entity_poly.pdbx_strand_id
1 'polypeptide(L)'
;MYDWTNGQAVKYYGLITLGQGGVNFLCNLLFIIWLGQLIGRKNWERGVTIFGLSLMLVFHLITFPWPFWPRKLTYDEITHPNQTATEISGCYTQTYHWCSSTHQIPLWIYAFGMVVIMAISIGSAFTPLNILYSKILGNTRQGTMTGILFMAGSIARTIGPLVVSFLFDHYGPEVTWSIQIIFLGITIPIWILLYGKIVPLNVIQSSKSGDCKKENERISIRTKSTSTETVSSTEKF
;
A
#
# COMPACT_ATOMS: atom_id res chain seq x y z
N MET A 1 -5.13 -23.03 -10.81
CA MET A 1 -6.28 -22.83 -9.89
C MET A 1 -7.64 -22.88 -10.59
N TYR A 2 -7.82 -22.32 -11.80
CA TYR A 2 -9.15 -22.22 -12.46
C TYR A 2 -9.26 -22.97 -13.80
N ASP A 3 -8.43 -24.01 -14.00
CA ASP A 3 -8.36 -24.78 -15.26
C ASP A 3 -8.10 -23.91 -16.50
N TRP A 4 -7.37 -22.82 -16.30
CA TRP A 4 -6.94 -21.92 -17.37
C TRP A 4 -5.62 -22.41 -17.96
N THR A 5 -5.47 -22.25 -19.27
CA THR A 5 -4.14 -22.35 -19.89
C THR A 5 -3.25 -21.20 -19.40
N ASN A 6 -1.93 -21.36 -19.50
CA ASN A 6 -0.98 -20.31 -19.09
C ASN A 6 -1.28 -18.95 -19.73
N GLY A 7 -1.63 -18.94 -21.02
CA GLY A 7 -1.99 -17.71 -21.73
C GLY A 7 -3.29 -17.08 -21.24
N GLN A 8 -4.31 -17.89 -20.93
CA GLN A 8 -5.58 -17.40 -20.36
C GLN A 8 -5.37 -16.86 -18.94
N ALA A 9 -4.60 -17.56 -18.11
CA ALA A 9 -4.30 -17.13 -16.75
C ALA A 9 -3.64 -15.75 -16.74
N VAL A 10 -2.58 -15.56 -17.52
CA VAL A 10 -1.88 -14.26 -17.62
C VAL A 10 -2.85 -13.15 -18.08
N LYS A 11 -3.71 -13.42 -19.07
CA LYS A 11 -4.71 -12.46 -19.55
C LYS A 11 -5.71 -12.07 -18.46
N TYR A 12 -6.31 -13.04 -17.77
CA TYR A 12 -7.31 -12.77 -16.74
C TYR A 12 -6.73 -12.10 -15.49
N TYR A 13 -5.55 -12.55 -15.03
CA TYR A 13 -4.85 -11.87 -13.94
C TYR A 13 -4.45 -10.44 -14.31
N GLY A 14 -4.03 -10.22 -15.57
CA GLY A 14 -3.78 -8.89 -16.11
C GLY A 14 -5.02 -8.00 -16.04
N LEU A 15 -6.18 -8.49 -16.49
CA LEU A 15 -7.43 -7.74 -16.44
C LEU A 15 -7.89 -7.41 -15.01
N ILE A 16 -7.79 -8.38 -14.09
CA ILE A 16 -8.10 -8.17 -12.66
C ILE A 16 -7.19 -7.10 -12.05
N THR A 17 -5.89 -7.16 -12.34
CA THR A 17 -4.91 -6.19 -11.84
C THR A 17 -5.15 -4.79 -12.41
N LEU A 18 -5.54 -4.70 -13.69
CA LEU A 18 -5.90 -3.43 -14.33
C LEU A 18 -7.16 -2.82 -13.69
N GLY A 19 -8.16 -3.64 -13.40
CA GLY A 19 -9.35 -3.23 -12.64
C GLY A 19 -9.00 -2.73 -11.23
N GLN A 20 -8.15 -3.47 -10.50
CA GLN A 20 -7.65 -3.09 -9.18
C GLN A 20 -6.93 -1.73 -9.21
N GLY A 21 -6.07 -1.50 -10.21
CA GLY A 21 -5.38 -0.23 -10.41
C GLY A 21 -6.34 0.94 -10.68
N GLY A 22 -7.35 0.72 -11.52
CA GLY A 22 -8.38 1.71 -11.82
C GLY A 22 -9.21 2.11 -10.60
N VAL A 23 -9.68 1.13 -9.81
CA VAL A 23 -10.42 1.39 -8.56
C VAL A 23 -9.52 2.10 -7.56
N ASN A 24 -8.27 1.67 -7.39
CA ASN A 24 -7.33 2.31 -6.48
C ASN A 24 -7.06 3.78 -6.87
N PHE A 25 -6.91 4.07 -8.17
CA PHE A 25 -6.77 5.44 -8.66
C PHE A 25 -8.00 6.29 -8.32
N LEU A 26 -9.21 5.79 -8.59
CA LEU A 26 -10.46 6.47 -8.26
C LEU A 26 -10.59 6.72 -6.75
N CYS A 27 -10.31 5.71 -5.92
CA CYS A 27 -10.33 5.84 -4.47
C CYS A 27 -9.33 6.90 -3.98
N ASN A 28 -8.12 6.94 -4.53
CA ASN A 28 -7.13 7.96 -4.16
C ASN A 28 -7.54 9.37 -4.63
N LEU A 29 -8.16 9.51 -5.79
CA LEU A 29 -8.69 10.79 -6.27
C LEU A 29 -9.80 11.31 -5.34
N LEU A 30 -10.76 10.45 -4.99
CA LEU A 30 -11.82 10.78 -4.04
C LEU A 30 -11.25 11.12 -2.66
N PHE A 31 -10.22 10.39 -2.23
CA PHE A 31 -9.53 10.65 -0.98
C PHE A 31 -8.84 12.02 -0.97
N ILE A 32 -8.20 12.45 -2.06
CA ILE A 32 -7.60 13.79 -2.17
C ILE A 32 -8.66 14.89 -2.05
N ILE A 33 -9.82 14.73 -2.70
CA ILE A 33 -10.93 15.67 -2.60
C ILE A 33 -11.45 15.74 -1.16
N TRP A 34 -11.59 14.57 -0.53
CA TRP A 34 -12.07 14.46 0.85
C TRP A 34 -11.02 14.90 1.89
N LEU A 35 -9.73 14.92 1.54
CA LEU A 35 -8.62 15.33 2.38
C LEU A 35 -8.82 16.76 2.94
N GLY A 36 -9.39 17.66 2.12
CA GLY A 36 -9.73 19.02 2.53
C GLY A 36 -10.65 19.07 3.75
N GLN A 37 -11.59 18.13 3.86
CA GLN A 37 -12.51 18.01 4.99
C GLN A 37 -11.85 17.34 6.21
N LEU A 38 -10.73 16.66 6.02
CA LEU A 38 -10.04 15.90 7.07
C LEU A 38 -8.85 16.60 7.69
N ILE A 39 -8.29 17.60 7.00
CA ILE A 39 -7.19 18.42 7.50
C ILE A 39 -7.49 19.05 8.88
N GLY A 40 -8.77 19.22 9.25
CA GLY A 40 -9.18 19.71 10.58
C GLY A 40 -9.41 18.64 11.66
N ARG A 41 -9.45 17.35 11.32
CA ARG A 41 -9.68 16.27 12.30
C ARG A 41 -8.36 15.78 12.89
N LYS A 42 -8.31 15.59 14.21
CA LYS A 42 -7.10 15.10 14.88
C LYS A 42 -6.93 13.58 14.65
N ASN A 43 -5.73 13.15 14.25
CA ASN A 43 -5.30 11.74 14.12
C ASN A 43 -6.10 10.86 13.14
N TRP A 44 -6.80 11.45 12.16
CA TRP A 44 -7.62 10.69 11.21
C TRP A 44 -6.78 9.70 10.39
N GLU A 45 -5.53 10.05 10.08
CA GLU A 45 -4.61 9.24 9.28
C GLU A 45 -4.41 7.87 9.93
N ARG A 46 -4.33 7.85 11.26
CA ARG A 46 -4.15 6.61 12.01
C ARG A 46 -5.35 5.69 11.91
N GLY A 47 -6.55 6.26 12.05
CA GLY A 47 -7.79 5.50 11.93
C GLY A 47 -7.96 4.90 10.53
N VAL A 48 -7.67 5.68 9.50
CA VAL A 48 -7.78 5.22 8.10
C VAL A 48 -6.73 4.14 7.79
N THR A 49 -5.49 4.26 8.28
CA THR A 49 -4.48 3.21 8.10
C THR A 49 -4.88 1.89 8.78
N ILE A 50 -5.39 1.93 10.01
CA ILE A 50 -5.87 0.71 10.70
C ILE A 50 -7.04 0.09 9.94
N PHE A 51 -7.97 0.91 9.44
CA PHE A 51 -9.07 0.46 8.61
C PHE A 51 -8.56 -0.25 7.34
N GLY A 52 -7.59 0.35 6.64
CA GLY A 52 -6.98 -0.25 5.45
C GLY A 52 -6.27 -1.57 5.73
N LEU A 53 -5.48 -1.65 6.81
CA LEU A 53 -4.83 -2.89 7.25
C LEU A 53 -5.85 -3.97 7.66
N SER A 54 -6.95 -3.58 8.28
CA SER A 54 -8.02 -4.51 8.67
C SER A 54 -8.74 -5.06 7.45
N LEU A 55 -9.06 -4.22 6.46
CA LEU A 55 -9.60 -4.67 5.17
C LEU A 55 -8.63 -5.59 4.42
N MET A 56 -7.32 -5.32 4.50
CA MET A 56 -6.29 -6.19 3.93
C MET A 56 -6.39 -7.58 4.54
N LEU A 57 -6.45 -7.67 5.87
CA LEU A 57 -6.56 -8.93 6.59
C LEU A 57 -7.85 -9.67 6.22
N VAL A 58 -8.99 -8.97 6.18
CA VAL A 58 -10.28 -9.55 5.80
C VAL A 58 -10.23 -10.13 4.39
N PHE A 59 -9.59 -9.44 3.43
CA PHE A 59 -9.41 -9.98 2.08
C PHE A 59 -8.62 -11.31 2.08
N HIS A 60 -7.51 -11.38 2.81
CA HIS A 60 -6.70 -12.60 2.87
C HIS A 60 -7.43 -13.74 3.58
N LEU A 61 -8.27 -13.43 4.58
CA LEU A 61 -9.13 -14.42 5.24
C LEU A 61 -10.24 -14.92 4.32
N ILE A 62 -10.88 -14.05 3.53
CA ILE A 62 -11.94 -14.45 2.58
C ILE A 62 -11.36 -15.29 1.44
N THR A 63 -10.16 -14.95 0.96
CA THR A 63 -9.49 -15.66 -0.13
C THR A 63 -8.67 -16.85 0.34
N PHE A 64 -8.68 -17.16 1.62
CA PHE A 64 -8.07 -18.39 2.13
C PHE A 64 -8.85 -19.62 1.61
N PRO A 65 -8.17 -20.67 1.13
CA PRO A 65 -8.80 -21.89 0.63
C PRO A 65 -9.33 -22.75 1.80
N TRP A 66 -10.36 -22.25 2.48
CA TRP A 66 -10.98 -22.92 3.61
C TRP A 66 -11.56 -24.29 3.21
N PRO A 67 -11.60 -25.25 4.16
CA PRO A 67 -12.15 -26.58 3.92
C PRO A 67 -13.67 -26.60 3.70
N PHE A 68 -14.38 -25.47 3.90
CA PHE A 68 -15.81 -25.38 3.64
C PHE A 68 -16.15 -25.20 2.16
N TRP A 69 -15.16 -24.87 1.31
CA TRP A 69 -15.42 -24.71 -0.13
C TRP A 69 -15.70 -26.08 -0.76
N PRO A 70 -16.82 -26.25 -1.49
CA PRO A 70 -17.26 -27.58 -1.93
C PRO A 70 -16.43 -28.15 -3.10
N ARG A 71 -15.66 -27.32 -3.80
CA ARG A 71 -14.85 -27.74 -4.94
C ARG A 71 -13.38 -27.82 -4.54
N LYS A 72 -12.75 -28.96 -4.83
CA LYS A 72 -11.30 -29.10 -4.81
C LYS A 72 -10.72 -28.63 -6.15
N LEU A 73 -9.42 -28.34 -6.21
CA LEU A 73 -8.78 -28.02 -7.47
C LEU A 73 -8.97 -29.16 -8.48
N THR A 74 -9.33 -28.83 -9.72
CA THR A 74 -9.23 -29.77 -10.83
C THR A 74 -7.76 -30.10 -11.07
N TYR A 75 -7.42 -31.39 -10.96
CA TYR A 75 -6.10 -31.91 -11.22
C TYR A 75 -6.22 -33.12 -12.14
N ASP A 76 -5.28 -33.26 -13.07
CA ASP A 76 -5.17 -34.45 -13.91
C ASP A 76 -4.26 -35.47 -13.22
N GLU A 77 -4.84 -36.58 -12.75
CA GLU A 77 -4.12 -37.85 -12.64
C GLU A 77 -4.02 -38.41 -14.05
N ILE A 78 -2.81 -38.57 -14.62
CA ILE A 78 -2.64 -39.16 -15.95
C ILE A 78 -3.39 -40.50 -16.00
N THR A 79 -4.58 -40.50 -16.60
CA THR A 79 -5.36 -41.72 -16.84
C THR A 79 -5.51 -41.98 -18.34
N HIS A 80 -4.85 -41.21 -19.21
CA HIS A 80 -4.84 -41.45 -20.65
C HIS A 80 -3.46 -41.22 -21.28
N PRO A 81 -2.66 -42.28 -21.55
CA PRO A 81 -1.36 -42.17 -22.21
C PRO A 81 -1.44 -41.87 -23.73
N ASN A 82 -2.61 -41.49 -24.25
CA ASN A 82 -2.88 -41.41 -25.69
C ASN A 82 -3.47 -40.07 -26.17
N GLN A 83 -3.44 -39.02 -25.35
CA GLN A 83 -3.76 -37.67 -25.83
C GLN A 83 -2.47 -36.88 -25.98
N THR A 84 -2.17 -36.48 -27.21
CA THR A 84 -1.14 -35.52 -27.57
C THR A 84 -1.36 -34.26 -26.73
N ALA A 85 -0.55 -34.09 -25.69
CA ALA A 85 -0.64 -32.99 -24.74
C ALA A 85 -0.30 -31.67 -25.43
N THR A 86 -1.27 -31.04 -26.08
CA THR A 86 -1.03 -29.76 -26.77
C THR A 86 -1.45 -28.53 -25.99
N GLU A 87 -2.30 -28.60 -24.97
CA GLU A 87 -2.52 -27.47 -24.05
C GLU A 87 -2.81 -27.97 -22.64
N ILE A 88 -1.81 -27.89 -21.76
CA ILE A 88 -1.90 -28.32 -20.36
C ILE A 88 -2.74 -27.29 -19.58
N SER A 89 -3.92 -27.67 -19.12
CA SER A 89 -4.76 -26.90 -18.20
C SER A 89 -4.86 -27.61 -16.84
N GLY A 90 -4.91 -26.87 -15.74
CA GLY A 90 -5.03 -27.46 -14.40
C GLY A 90 -3.70 -27.64 -13.64
N CYS A 91 -3.74 -28.35 -12.50
CA CYS A 91 -2.56 -28.66 -11.70
C CYS A 91 -2.15 -30.12 -11.84
N TYR A 92 -0.84 -30.38 -11.91
CA TYR A 92 -0.27 -31.71 -12.01
C TYR A 92 0.21 -32.23 -10.66
N THR A 93 -0.35 -33.35 -10.20
CA THR A 93 -0.08 -33.90 -8.85
C THR A 93 1.33 -34.48 -8.68
N GLN A 94 2.01 -34.86 -9.76
CA GLN A 94 3.41 -35.34 -9.67
C GLN A 94 4.42 -34.21 -9.50
N THR A 95 4.10 -33.00 -9.98
CA THR A 95 4.95 -31.82 -9.77
C THR A 95 4.56 -31.10 -8.48
N TYR A 96 3.27 -31.08 -8.16
CA TYR A 96 2.71 -30.32 -7.04
C TYR A 96 1.85 -31.20 -6.14
N HIS A 97 2.45 -31.70 -5.06
CA HIS A 97 1.76 -32.57 -4.09
C HIS A 97 0.57 -31.90 -3.40
N TRP A 98 0.59 -30.57 -3.26
CA TRP A 98 -0.47 -29.79 -2.61
C TRP A 98 -1.77 -29.69 -3.43
N CYS A 99 -1.78 -30.13 -4.69
CA CYS A 99 -2.95 -30.00 -5.56
C CYS A 99 -4.12 -30.92 -5.21
N SER A 100 -3.88 -32.03 -4.53
CA SER A 100 -4.94 -32.94 -4.06
C SER A 100 -5.63 -32.46 -2.78
N SER A 101 -4.92 -31.68 -1.94
CA SER A 101 -5.43 -31.19 -0.65
C SER A 101 -6.09 -29.82 -0.73
N THR A 102 -5.73 -29.01 -1.75
CA THR A 102 -6.14 -27.60 -1.82
C THR A 102 -7.58 -27.43 -2.33
N HIS A 103 -8.36 -26.61 -1.62
CA HIS A 103 -9.71 -26.23 -2.03
C HIS A 103 -9.71 -25.07 -3.03
N GLN A 104 -10.64 -25.11 -3.98
CA GLN A 104 -10.77 -24.09 -5.01
C GLN A 104 -11.64 -22.94 -4.51
N ILE A 105 -11.06 -21.75 -4.46
CA ILE A 105 -11.78 -20.50 -4.16
C ILE A 105 -12.66 -20.15 -5.36
N PRO A 106 -13.92 -19.73 -5.19
CA PRO A 106 -14.75 -19.31 -6.31
C PRO A 106 -14.21 -18.03 -6.98
N LEU A 107 -14.09 -18.07 -8.31
CA LEU A 107 -13.45 -17.02 -9.11
C LEU A 107 -14.05 -15.64 -8.88
N TRP A 108 -15.37 -15.53 -8.76
CA TRP A 108 -16.06 -14.25 -8.59
C TRP A 108 -15.72 -13.57 -7.26
N ILE A 109 -15.57 -14.33 -6.18
CA ILE A 109 -15.15 -13.79 -4.86
C ILE A 109 -13.72 -13.30 -4.94
N TYR A 110 -12.83 -14.10 -5.54
CA TYR A 110 -11.43 -13.72 -5.73
C TYR A 110 -11.32 -12.45 -6.59
N ALA A 111 -11.96 -12.42 -7.75
CA ALA A 111 -11.92 -11.28 -8.67
C ALA A 111 -12.51 -10.01 -8.05
N PHE A 112 -13.70 -10.11 -7.43
CA PHE A 112 -14.32 -8.96 -6.76
C PHE A 112 -13.47 -8.47 -5.58
N GLY A 113 -12.98 -9.40 -4.75
CA GLY A 113 -12.10 -9.07 -3.63
C GLY A 113 -10.82 -8.36 -4.07
N MET A 114 -10.19 -8.83 -5.14
CA MET A 114 -8.98 -8.23 -5.71
C MET A 114 -9.24 -6.85 -6.32
N VAL A 115 -10.35 -6.67 -7.03
CA VAL A 115 -10.65 -5.39 -7.70
C VAL A 115 -11.12 -4.33 -6.71
N VAL A 116 -11.95 -4.70 -5.74
CA VAL A 116 -12.62 -3.73 -4.84
C VAL A 116 -11.95 -3.68 -3.47
N ILE A 117 -11.94 -4.79 -2.74
CA ILE A 117 -11.51 -4.82 -1.33
C ILE A 117 -10.02 -4.51 -1.22
N MET A 118 -9.19 -5.19 -2.03
CA MET A 118 -7.75 -4.98 -2.06
C MET A 118 -7.39 -3.58 -2.55
N ALA A 119 -8.10 -3.04 -3.55
CA ALA A 119 -7.87 -1.67 -4.02
C ALA A 119 -8.14 -0.62 -2.92
N ILE A 120 -9.28 -0.72 -2.23
CA ILE A 120 -9.62 0.18 -1.12
C ILE A 120 -8.62 0.02 0.01
N SER A 121 -8.25 -1.22 0.34
CA SER A 121 -7.29 -1.53 1.40
C SER A 121 -5.91 -0.91 1.12
N ILE A 122 -5.34 -1.11 -0.08
CA ILE A 122 -4.05 -0.55 -0.44
C ILE A 122 -4.08 0.99 -0.38
N GLY A 123 -5.10 1.63 -0.94
CA GLY A 123 -5.23 3.08 -0.91
C GLY A 123 -5.36 3.65 0.51
N SER A 124 -6.20 3.02 1.34
CA SER A 124 -6.42 3.44 2.73
C SER A 124 -5.30 3.05 3.70
N ALA A 125 -4.44 2.09 3.36
CA ALA A 125 -3.27 1.75 4.17
C ALA A 125 -2.03 2.58 3.77
N PHE A 126 -1.75 2.71 2.47
CA PHE A 126 -0.50 3.29 1.98
C PHE A 126 -0.51 4.83 2.00
N THR A 127 -1.59 5.45 1.52
CA THR A 127 -1.65 6.92 1.37
C THR A 127 -1.60 7.65 2.73
N PRO A 128 -2.48 7.36 3.71
CA PRO A 128 -2.40 8.00 5.02
C PRO A 128 -1.11 7.63 5.78
N LEU A 129 -0.52 6.45 5.56
CA LEU A 129 0.76 6.09 6.16
C LEU A 129 1.90 7.01 5.68
N ASN A 130 1.98 7.31 4.38
CA ASN A 130 2.98 8.25 3.84
C ASN A 130 2.74 9.69 4.31
N ILE A 131 1.48 10.12 4.41
CA ILE A 131 1.11 11.42 4.96
C ILE A 131 1.52 11.52 6.43
N LEU A 132 1.18 10.51 7.22
CA LEU A 132 1.52 10.42 8.64
C LEU A 132 3.04 10.41 8.85
N TYR A 133 3.77 9.64 8.06
CA TYR A 133 5.23 9.59 8.07
C TYR A 133 5.86 10.98 7.84
N SER A 134 5.36 11.70 6.82
CA SER A 134 5.80 13.06 6.53
C SER A 134 5.45 14.05 7.66
N LYS A 135 4.27 13.91 8.27
CA LYS A 135 3.86 14.75 9.42
C LYS A 135 4.70 14.50 10.67
N ILE A 136 5.14 13.26 10.92
CA ILE A 136 6.01 12.92 12.04
C ILE A 136 7.41 13.51 11.84
N LEU A 137 7.95 13.46 10.63
CA LEU A 137 9.28 14.02 10.33
C LEU A 137 9.29 15.56 10.38
N GLY A 138 8.18 16.19 10.01
CA GLY A 138 8.09 17.66 9.92
C GLY A 138 9.07 18.21 8.88
N ASN A 139 9.68 19.36 9.17
CA ASN A 139 10.60 20.04 8.24
C ASN A 139 12.06 19.50 8.27
N THR A 140 12.35 18.46 9.06
CA THR A 140 13.73 18.00 9.28
C THR A 140 14.01 16.73 8.47
N ARG A 141 15.02 16.75 7.60
CA ARG A 141 15.54 15.61 6.80
C ARG A 141 14.46 14.71 6.14
N GLN A 142 13.34 15.30 5.72
CA GLN A 142 12.22 14.56 5.13
C GLN A 142 12.63 13.75 3.89
N GLY A 143 13.50 14.31 3.04
CA GLY A 143 13.97 13.67 1.82
C GLY A 143 14.72 12.36 2.08
N THR A 144 15.72 12.38 2.96
CA THR A 144 16.55 11.19 3.25
C THR A 144 15.73 10.07 3.89
N MET A 145 14.89 10.41 4.87
CA MET A 145 14.08 9.42 5.59
C MET A 145 13.01 8.79 4.71
N THR A 146 12.33 9.61 3.90
CA THR A 146 11.39 9.11 2.87
C THR A 146 12.11 8.26 1.82
N GLY A 147 13.34 8.64 1.45
CA GLY A 147 14.19 7.85 0.58
C GLY A 147 14.49 6.45 1.13
N ILE A 148 14.84 6.34 2.41
CA ILE A 148 15.07 5.05 3.09
C ILE A 148 13.78 4.21 3.10
N LEU A 149 12.62 4.83 3.40
CA LEU A 149 11.33 4.14 3.38
C LEU A 149 11.01 3.55 1.99
N PHE A 150 11.22 4.32 0.92
CA PHE A 150 10.98 3.83 -0.44
C PHE A 150 12.01 2.81 -0.89
N MET A 151 13.28 2.95 -0.49
CA MET A 151 14.31 1.93 -0.76
C MET A 151 13.93 0.58 -0.13
N ALA A 152 13.51 0.59 1.14
CA ALA A 152 13.03 -0.61 1.82
C ALA A 152 11.80 -1.21 1.11
N GLY A 153 10.87 -0.37 0.68
CA GLY A 153 9.70 -0.80 -0.11
C GLY A 153 10.09 -1.42 -1.46
N SER A 154 11.09 -0.88 -2.15
CA SER A 154 11.59 -1.46 -3.41
C SER A 154 12.27 -2.80 -3.19
N ILE A 155 13.12 -2.93 -2.17
CA ILE A 155 13.74 -4.21 -1.79
C ILE A 155 12.66 -5.25 -1.50
N ALA A 156 11.63 -4.88 -0.74
CA ALA A 156 10.50 -5.77 -0.45
C ALA A 156 9.74 -6.21 -1.71
N ARG A 157 9.55 -5.32 -2.71
CA ARG A 157 8.91 -5.67 -3.99
C ARG A 157 9.76 -6.57 -4.88
N THR A 158 11.08 -6.52 -4.75
CA THR A 158 11.98 -7.44 -5.48
C THR A 158 12.06 -8.80 -4.80
N ILE A 159 12.19 -8.83 -3.48
CA ILE A 159 12.34 -10.09 -2.71
C ILE A 159 10.99 -10.81 -2.56
N GLY A 160 9.89 -10.07 -2.42
CA GLY A 160 8.56 -10.62 -2.16
C GLY A 160 8.14 -11.70 -3.15
N PRO A 161 8.12 -11.43 -4.47
CA PRO A 161 7.76 -12.42 -5.48
C PRO A 161 8.69 -13.63 -5.51
N LEU A 162 9.98 -13.47 -5.19
CA LEU A 162 10.93 -14.59 -5.15
C LEU A 162 10.60 -15.54 -4.00
N VAL A 163 10.40 -15.00 -2.80
CA VAL A 163 10.04 -15.79 -1.61
C VAL A 163 8.67 -16.44 -1.78
N VAL A 164 7.69 -15.70 -2.30
CA VAL A 164 6.33 -16.21 -2.55
C VAL A 164 6.35 -17.31 -3.62
N SER A 165 7.09 -17.12 -4.72
CA SER A 165 7.20 -18.15 -5.77
C SER A 165 7.80 -19.44 -5.22
N PHE A 166 8.88 -19.34 -4.44
CA PHE A 166 9.51 -20.50 -3.81
C PHE A 166 8.56 -21.24 -2.85
N LEU A 167 7.85 -20.49 -2.00
CA LEU A 167 6.86 -21.07 -1.08
C LEU A 167 5.69 -21.71 -1.82
N PHE A 168 5.21 -21.08 -2.88
CA PHE A 168 4.10 -21.60 -3.67
C PHE A 168 4.47 -22.89 -4.39
N ASP A 169 5.69 -22.98 -4.93
CA ASP A 169 6.17 -24.18 -5.62
C ASP A 169 6.23 -25.39 -4.69
N HIS A 170 6.82 -25.22 -3.49
CA HIS A 170 7.03 -26.32 -2.53
C HIS A 170 5.85 -26.62 -1.61
N TYR A 171 5.21 -25.60 -1.04
CA TYR A 171 4.20 -25.73 0.02
C TYR A 171 2.79 -25.37 -0.43
N GLY A 172 2.65 -24.81 -1.64
CA GLY A 172 1.38 -24.44 -2.22
C GLY A 172 0.80 -23.11 -1.70
N PRO A 173 -0.46 -22.82 -2.09
CA PRO A 173 -1.12 -21.56 -1.78
C PRO A 173 -1.51 -21.41 -0.31
N GLU A 174 -1.84 -22.52 0.39
CA GLU A 174 -2.32 -22.49 1.77
C GLU A 174 -1.28 -21.88 2.72
N VAL A 175 -0.02 -22.33 2.62
CA VAL A 175 1.09 -21.82 3.43
C VAL A 175 1.43 -20.38 3.06
N THR A 176 1.44 -20.07 1.76
CA THR A 176 1.72 -18.73 1.24
C THR A 176 0.73 -17.69 1.79
N TRP A 177 -0.57 -17.99 1.75
CA TRP A 177 -1.60 -17.11 2.31
C TRP A 177 -1.54 -17.04 3.84
N SER A 178 -1.26 -18.16 4.51
CA SER A 178 -1.14 -18.22 5.97
C SER A 178 -0.07 -17.28 6.50
N ILE A 179 1.11 -17.24 5.84
CA ILE A 179 2.21 -16.36 6.24
C ILE A 179 1.81 -14.88 6.11
N GLN A 180 1.06 -14.52 5.05
CA GLN A 180 0.57 -13.15 4.87
C GLN A 180 -0.45 -12.78 5.95
N ILE A 181 -1.36 -13.69 6.30
CA ILE A 181 -2.33 -13.51 7.39
C ILE A 181 -1.62 -13.31 8.73
N ILE A 182 -0.59 -14.12 9.03
CA ILE A 182 0.20 -13.99 10.27
C ILE A 182 0.94 -12.66 10.29
N PHE A 183 1.59 -12.28 9.18
CA PHE A 183 2.33 -11.02 9.10
C PHE A 183 1.41 -9.79 9.30
N LEU A 184 0.24 -9.78 8.67
CA LEU A 184 -0.78 -8.74 8.88
C LEU A 184 -1.36 -8.78 10.30
N GLY A 185 -1.60 -9.99 10.82
CA GLY A 185 -2.09 -10.24 12.17
C GLY A 185 -1.14 -9.78 13.27
N ILE A 186 0.17 -9.71 13.00
CA ILE A 186 1.17 -9.12 13.91
C ILE A 186 1.27 -7.61 13.70
N THR A 187 1.19 -7.15 12.44
CA THR A 187 1.34 -5.73 12.09
C THR A 187 0.22 -4.88 12.70
N ILE A 188 -1.04 -5.35 12.68
CA ILE A 188 -2.19 -4.60 13.21
C ILE A 188 -2.05 -4.34 14.74
N PRO A 189 -1.80 -5.35 15.60
CA PRO A 189 -1.52 -5.12 17.02
C PRO A 189 -0.36 -4.18 17.28
N ILE A 190 0.76 -4.31 16.56
CA ILE A 190 1.89 -3.39 16.70
C ILE A 190 1.44 -1.95 16.42
N TRP A 191 0.63 -1.76 15.38
CA TRP A 191 0.07 -0.45 15.03
C TRP A 191 -0.86 0.10 16.12
N ILE A 192 -1.69 -0.76 16.71
CA ILE A 192 -2.61 -0.39 17.80
C ILE A 192 -1.82 -0.03 19.08
N LEU A 193 -0.82 -0.82 19.45
CA LEU A 193 0.03 -0.56 20.62
C LEU A 193 0.81 0.75 20.46
N LEU A 194 1.29 1.05 19.26
CA LEU A 194 2.00 2.29 18.95
C LEU A 194 1.04 3.45 18.64
N TYR A 195 -0.28 3.25 18.64
CA TYR A 195 -1.27 4.27 18.29
C TYR A 195 -1.12 5.53 19.13
N GLY A 196 -0.81 5.40 20.43
CA GLY A 196 -0.59 6.53 21.33
C GLY A 196 0.75 7.25 21.13
N LYS A 197 1.77 6.56 20.61
CA LYS A 197 3.13 7.08 20.46
C LYS A 197 3.37 7.80 19.13
N ILE A 198 2.57 7.49 18.11
CA ILE A 198 2.69 8.05 16.75
C ILE A 198 2.07 9.46 16.68
N VAL A 199 2.44 10.37 17.60
CA VAL A 199 1.93 11.75 17.63
C VAL A 199 2.60 12.58 16.54
N PRO A 200 1.83 13.15 15.57
CA PRO A 200 2.43 14.09 14.62
C PRO A 200 3.00 15.26 15.42
N LEU A 201 4.23 15.67 15.11
CA LEU A 201 4.79 16.85 15.76
C LEU A 201 3.82 18.01 15.53
N ASN A 202 3.34 18.62 16.62
CA ASN A 202 2.67 19.90 16.54
C ASN A 202 3.72 20.89 16.03
N VAL A 203 3.73 21.09 14.72
CA VAL A 203 4.49 22.17 14.10
C VAL A 203 3.82 23.43 14.59
N ILE A 204 4.35 24.01 15.67
CA ILE A 204 4.08 25.40 16.01
C ILE A 204 4.63 26.20 14.82
N GLN A 205 3.78 26.41 13.81
CA GLN A 205 4.04 27.25 12.65
C GLN A 205 4.22 28.73 13.03
N SER A 206 4.26 29.09 14.32
CA SER A 206 4.36 30.47 14.78
C SER A 206 5.77 31.07 14.72
N SER A 207 6.85 30.30 14.52
CA SER A 207 8.21 30.89 14.54
C SER A 207 8.77 31.22 13.14
N LYS A 208 8.73 30.33 12.13
CA LYS A 208 9.43 30.64 10.86
C LYS A 208 8.73 31.63 9.92
N SER A 209 7.39 31.63 9.85
CA SER A 209 6.67 32.64 9.04
C SER A 209 6.65 34.00 9.75
N GLY A 210 6.57 34.00 11.09
CA GLY A 210 6.68 35.21 11.91
C GLY A 210 8.08 35.81 11.93
N ASP A 211 9.13 35.00 12.09
CA ASP A 211 10.52 35.48 12.06
C ASP A 211 10.94 35.92 10.66
N CYS A 212 10.60 35.18 9.59
CA CYS A 212 10.94 35.62 8.24
C CYS A 212 10.19 36.90 7.86
N LYS A 213 8.95 37.08 8.32
CA LYS A 213 8.19 38.34 8.12
C LYS A 213 8.73 39.50 8.96
N LYS A 214 9.10 39.26 10.24
CA LYS A 214 9.75 40.25 11.11
C LYS A 214 11.16 40.63 10.65
N GLU A 215 11.91 39.68 10.09
CA GLU A 215 13.23 39.90 9.51
C GLU A 215 13.12 40.72 8.23
N ASN A 216 12.19 40.37 7.31
CA ASN A 216 11.93 41.18 6.12
C ASN A 216 11.43 42.59 6.46
N GLU A 217 10.59 42.74 7.49
CA GLU A 217 10.09 44.02 7.95
C GLU A 217 11.22 44.87 8.56
N ARG A 218 12.10 44.28 9.38
CA ARG A 218 13.33 44.93 9.90
C ARG A 218 14.30 45.35 8.80
N ILE A 219 14.51 44.50 7.78
CA ILE A 219 15.34 44.83 6.63
C ILE A 219 14.73 46.01 5.86
N SER A 220 13.41 46.02 5.62
CA SER A 220 12.74 47.12 4.91
C SER A 220 12.84 48.46 5.63
N ILE A 221 12.78 48.46 6.97
CA ILE A 221 12.91 49.67 7.79
C ILE A 221 14.36 50.18 7.75
N ARG A 222 15.35 49.28 7.82
CA ARG A 222 16.77 49.64 7.73
C ARG A 222 17.15 50.20 6.36
N THR A 223 16.58 49.68 5.27
CA THR A 223 16.81 50.22 3.93
C THR A 223 16.18 51.62 3.76
N LYS A 224 15.01 51.88 4.37
CA LYS A 224 14.38 53.20 4.37
C LYS A 224 15.13 54.25 5.21
N SER A 225 15.71 53.87 6.36
CA SER A 225 16.52 54.80 7.15
C SER A 225 17.80 55.19 6.42
N THR A 226 18.47 54.24 5.76
CA THR A 226 19.71 54.49 5.01
C THR A 226 19.48 55.33 3.75
N SER A 227 18.31 55.21 3.09
CA SER A 227 17.96 56.07 1.94
C SER A 227 17.55 57.49 2.34
N THR A 228 17.05 57.69 3.57
CA THR A 228 16.67 59.03 4.05
C THR A 228 17.91 59.84 4.48
N GLU A 229 18.94 59.19 5.04
CA GLU A 229 20.22 59.84 5.39
C GLU A 229 21.07 60.20 4.15
N THR A 230 20.96 59.44 3.06
CA THR A 230 21.71 59.74 1.81
C THR A 230 21.10 60.91 1.04
N VAL A 231 19.77 61.10 1.07
CA VAL A 231 19.10 62.23 0.42
C VAL A 231 19.34 63.54 1.19
N SER A 232 19.34 63.52 2.53
CA SER A 232 19.64 64.72 3.33
C SER A 232 21.10 65.20 3.21
N SER A 233 22.01 64.36 2.73
CA SER A 233 23.43 64.69 2.58
C SER A 233 23.78 65.26 1.19
N THR A 234 22.85 65.20 0.23
CA THR A 234 23.05 65.72 -1.14
C THR A 234 22.43 67.10 -1.38
N GLU A 235 21.66 67.65 -0.44
CA GLU A 235 21.02 68.98 -0.53
C GLU A 235 21.83 70.12 0.14
N LYS A 236 23.09 69.87 0.51
CA LYS A 236 23.94 70.85 1.22
C LYS A 236 25.26 71.22 0.52
N PHE A 237 25.35 71.05 -0.80
CA PHE A 237 26.43 71.61 -1.61
C PHE A 237 25.90 72.27 -2.88
#